data_AF-A0ABD2XJM6-F1
#
_entry.id   AF-A0ABD2XJM6-F1
#
_cell.length_a   1.000
_cell.length_b   1.000
_cell.length_c   1.000
_cell.angle_alpha   90.00
_cell.angle_beta   90.00
_cell.angle_gamma   90.00
#
_symmetry.space_group_name_H-M   'P 1'
#
loop_
_entity.id
_entity.type
_entity.pdbx_description
1 polymer ?
#
loop_
_entity_poly.entity_id
_entity_poly.type
_entity_poly.pdbx_seq_one_letter_code
_entity_poly.pdbx_strand_id
1 'polypeptide(L)'
;MNYDFYKVILLFLCSCCVQPTISKPPCLLKRGQIGLDNVNSDLVLGPLIYHYDDQGLPRFRYPDTADRGCVYRRDGSRLHLACPGSSIDFHIGSRFLRTEASSSFLYPDEDYPANGLGIHGPGLNDVYFENESYPLCRTAPEPIWIDASKGQRLEFSVGYHVNELDFLEVMRVRRDPDHDEVLSVEATVVPGLARATRLPRAPQFQQGAIFAERRIDFANVYMIENQGKVTKSKTYLEHNDLIMTQLISDDDLYYMSEQRIAFYHENTLPMWRTIAQGNWRLISLLIRELADGTDRAYRVEVTWRAEQLGGWFTECCDCRKPIDALPITTTANVSRSTSETQLRVPQYVDKLVYDAELASRPAILYRIVNDPWVSDEELRMAREGCDVVEECQLRNPEFLNRERGYVFCCRVDGRANLKRLELSTRRGSLWDKTLWKKYFIPFSFLVVFNYLWFRLYA
;
A
#
# COMPACT_ATOMS: atom_id res chain seq x y z
N MET A 1 7.17 -15.26 -31.87
CA MET A 1 7.82 -14.37 -32.86
C MET A 1 6.76 -13.44 -33.44
N ASN A 2 7.14 -12.19 -33.74
CA ASN A 2 6.35 -11.04 -34.21
C ASN A 2 5.64 -10.18 -33.15
N TYR A 3 6.48 -9.43 -32.44
CA TYR A 3 6.20 -8.08 -31.96
C TYR A 3 6.36 -7.12 -33.15
N ASP A 4 5.31 -6.40 -33.55
CA ASP A 4 5.33 -5.07 -34.21
C ASP A 4 4.02 -4.80 -34.96
N PHE A 5 2.94 -4.41 -34.26
CA PHE A 5 1.73 -3.95 -34.95
C PHE A 5 1.01 -2.74 -34.34
N TYR A 6 1.62 -2.01 -33.39
CA TYR A 6 1.02 -0.77 -32.83
C TYR A 6 1.90 0.48 -32.98
N LYS A 7 2.81 0.51 -33.95
CA LYS A 7 3.66 1.70 -34.22
C LYS A 7 3.39 2.45 -35.51
N VAL A 8 2.39 2.08 -36.31
CA VAL A 8 2.12 2.79 -37.58
C VAL A 8 0.62 2.96 -37.76
N ILE A 9 0.12 4.16 -37.44
CA ILE A 9 -0.91 4.96 -38.14
C ILE A 9 -1.27 6.12 -37.19
N LEU A 10 -0.45 7.18 -37.24
CA LEU A 10 -0.81 8.56 -36.89
C LEU A 10 0.34 9.50 -37.29
N LEU A 11 0.76 9.38 -38.54
CA LEU A 11 1.64 10.36 -39.18
C LEU A 11 1.09 10.52 -40.59
N PHE A 12 0.24 11.53 -40.80
CA PHE A 12 0.26 12.44 -41.94
C PHE A 12 -0.87 13.46 -41.75
N LEU A 13 -0.51 14.75 -41.90
CA LEU A 13 -1.34 15.96 -41.88
C LEU A 13 -1.50 16.71 -40.53
N CYS A 14 -0.41 17.30 -40.03
CA CYS A 14 -0.42 18.72 -39.58
C CYS A 14 1.03 19.25 -39.38
N SER A 15 1.79 19.38 -40.47
CA SER A 15 3.09 20.08 -40.46
C SER A 15 2.87 21.59 -40.49
N CYS A 16 2.55 22.21 -39.34
CA CYS A 16 2.71 23.67 -39.10
C CYS A 16 2.69 24.07 -37.62
N CYS A 17 2.37 23.17 -36.68
CA CYS A 17 2.54 23.46 -35.27
C CYS A 17 3.94 23.03 -34.83
N VAL A 18 4.91 23.94 -34.93
CA VAL A 18 6.13 23.85 -34.12
C VAL A 18 5.65 23.86 -32.67
N GLN A 19 5.50 22.69 -32.05
CA GLN A 19 5.29 22.62 -30.62
C GLN A 19 6.48 23.38 -30.00
N PRO A 20 6.24 24.40 -29.15
CA PRO A 20 7.33 25.05 -28.46
C PRO A 20 8.13 23.95 -27.79
N THR A 21 9.42 23.87 -28.10
CA THR A 21 10.32 22.98 -27.39
C THR A 21 10.32 23.47 -25.95
N ILE A 22 9.50 22.82 -25.11
CA ILE A 22 9.51 23.07 -23.67
C ILE A 22 10.92 22.71 -23.23
N SER A 23 11.75 23.74 -23.02
CA SER A 23 13.10 23.57 -22.54
C SER A 23 12.99 22.87 -21.19
N LYS A 24 13.54 21.66 -21.09
CA LYS A 24 13.55 20.93 -19.82
C LYS A 24 14.18 21.82 -18.75
N PRO A 25 13.64 21.84 -17.51
CA PRO A 25 14.22 22.61 -16.44
C PRO A 25 15.69 22.24 -16.26
N PRO A 26 16.57 23.23 -15.99
CA PRO A 26 17.99 22.97 -15.85
C PRO A 26 18.23 21.97 -14.71
N CYS A 27 19.28 21.17 -14.84
CA CYS A 27 19.62 20.21 -13.82
C CYS A 27 20.08 20.92 -12.55
N LEU A 28 19.37 20.73 -11.44
CA LEU A 28 19.76 21.25 -10.14
C LEU A 28 20.94 20.46 -9.57
N LEU A 29 20.90 19.14 -9.75
CA LEU A 29 21.96 18.25 -9.28
C LEU A 29 22.36 17.23 -10.35
N LYS A 30 23.63 17.26 -10.79
CA LYS A 30 24.17 16.29 -11.76
C LYS A 30 24.80 15.09 -11.07
N ARG A 31 24.69 13.91 -11.70
CA ARG A 31 25.36 12.69 -11.24
C ARG A 31 26.89 12.86 -11.29
N GLY A 32 27.58 12.44 -10.22
CA GLY A 32 29.04 12.53 -10.10
C GLY A 32 29.60 13.92 -9.80
N GLN A 33 28.75 14.96 -9.77
CA GLN A 33 29.11 16.23 -9.15
C GLN A 33 28.70 16.12 -7.68
N ILE A 34 29.71 16.19 -6.79
CA ILE A 34 29.58 16.16 -5.32
C ILE A 34 29.37 14.73 -4.79
N GLY A 35 29.81 14.44 -3.56
CA GLY A 35 29.67 13.14 -2.88
C GLY A 35 28.22 12.73 -2.58
N LEU A 36 27.25 13.26 -3.34
CA LEU A 36 25.81 13.13 -3.15
C LEU A 36 25.21 11.84 -3.68
N ASP A 37 26.01 10.90 -4.21
CA ASP A 37 25.62 9.49 -4.15
C ASP A 37 25.25 9.09 -2.69
N ASN A 38 25.73 9.83 -1.69
CA ASN A 38 25.40 9.72 -0.27
C ASN A 38 24.29 10.66 0.25
N VAL A 39 23.74 11.57 -0.57
CA VAL A 39 22.63 12.47 -0.13
C VAL A 39 21.29 11.85 -0.29
N ASN A 40 21.22 10.79 -1.08
CA ASN A 40 20.06 9.95 -1.00
C ASN A 40 19.81 9.58 0.47
N SER A 41 18.56 9.75 0.90
CA SER A 41 17.92 9.06 2.03
C SER A 41 17.98 7.53 1.93
N ASP A 42 18.83 7.01 1.05
CA ASP A 42 19.32 5.65 0.91
C ASP A 42 20.38 5.32 1.97
N LEU A 43 20.87 6.30 2.74
CA LEU A 43 21.57 6.02 3.98
C LEU A 43 20.56 5.94 5.12
N VAL A 44 20.79 5.02 6.07
CA VAL A 44 19.99 4.93 7.31
C VAL A 44 19.94 6.27 8.07
N LEU A 45 21.00 7.08 7.93
CA LEU A 45 21.13 8.42 8.50
C LEU A 45 20.97 9.55 7.46
N GLY A 46 20.49 9.26 6.24
CA GLY A 46 20.30 10.29 5.23
C GLY A 46 19.11 11.21 5.58
N PRO A 47 19.16 12.51 5.21
CA PRO A 47 18.03 13.41 5.39
C PRO A 47 16.89 13.04 4.46
N LEU A 48 15.66 13.36 4.86
CA LEU A 48 14.50 13.31 3.98
C LEU A 48 14.63 14.40 2.91
N ILE A 49 14.35 14.04 1.66
CA ILE A 49 14.39 14.96 0.52
C ILE A 49 12.97 15.23 0.06
N TYR A 50 12.58 16.51 0.06
CA TYR A 50 11.22 16.92 -0.28
C TYR A 50 11.18 18.27 -0.99
N HIS A 51 10.02 18.58 -1.55
CA HIS A 51 9.68 19.89 -2.10
C HIS A 51 8.26 20.25 -1.69
N TYR A 52 7.86 21.49 -1.88
CA TYR A 52 6.46 21.91 -1.74
C TYR A 52 5.80 21.87 -3.12
N ASP A 53 4.65 21.21 -3.21
CA ASP A 53 3.84 21.21 -4.43
C ASP A 53 3.16 22.57 -4.66
N ASP A 54 2.42 22.71 -5.76
CA ASP A 54 1.71 23.95 -6.12
C ASP A 54 0.68 24.39 -5.07
N GLN A 55 0.27 23.48 -4.17
CA GLN A 55 -0.65 23.76 -3.06
C GLN A 55 0.09 24.13 -1.77
N GLY A 56 1.42 24.19 -1.79
CA GLY A 56 2.26 24.43 -0.62
C GLY A 56 2.31 23.23 0.32
N LEU A 57 2.02 22.01 -0.14
CA LEU A 57 2.12 20.80 0.68
C LEU A 57 3.46 20.09 0.45
N PRO A 58 4.11 19.58 1.51
CA PRO A 58 5.37 18.87 1.38
C PRO A 58 5.17 17.52 0.67
N ARG A 59 6.03 17.22 -0.31
CA ARG A 59 6.04 15.96 -1.08
C ARG A 59 7.46 15.43 -1.22
N PHE A 60 7.63 14.12 -1.06
CA PHE A 60 8.92 13.48 -1.30
C PHE A 60 9.40 13.81 -2.71
N ARG A 61 10.69 14.04 -2.83
CA ARG A 61 11.32 14.40 -4.09
C ARG A 61 12.25 13.28 -4.51
N TYR A 62 11.85 12.50 -5.50
CA TYR A 62 12.61 11.34 -5.99
C TYR A 62 13.58 11.72 -7.11
N PRO A 63 14.66 10.93 -7.32
CA PRO A 63 15.60 11.16 -8.42
C PRO A 63 14.96 11.05 -9.80
N ASP A 64 15.42 11.89 -10.74
CA ASP A 64 15.01 11.88 -12.13
C ASP A 64 15.44 10.57 -12.81
N THR A 65 14.45 9.90 -13.38
CA THR A 65 14.62 8.60 -14.05
C THR A 65 15.06 8.77 -15.51
N ALA A 66 14.71 9.90 -16.12
CA ALA A 66 14.77 10.16 -17.57
C ALA A 66 16.12 10.72 -18.04
N ASP A 67 16.88 11.40 -17.19
CA ASP A 67 18.22 11.92 -17.53
C ASP A 67 19.30 11.28 -16.66
N ARG A 68 20.15 10.44 -17.27
CA ARG A 68 21.24 9.74 -16.56
C ARG A 68 22.28 10.68 -15.94
N GLY A 69 22.38 11.91 -16.45
CA GLY A 69 23.27 12.93 -15.95
C GLY A 69 22.66 13.83 -14.89
N CYS A 70 21.34 13.79 -14.68
CA CYS A 70 20.63 14.64 -13.73
C CYS A 70 19.92 13.83 -12.66
N VAL A 71 20.23 14.08 -11.39
CA VAL A 71 19.58 13.46 -10.24
C VAL A 71 18.33 14.23 -9.85
N TYR A 72 18.41 15.56 -9.74
CA TYR A 72 17.23 16.40 -9.46
C TYR A 72 17.20 17.56 -10.46
N ARG A 73 16.06 17.77 -11.12
CA ARG A 73 15.84 18.95 -11.97
C ARG A 73 15.33 20.13 -11.14
N ARG A 74 15.62 21.35 -11.62
CA ARG A 74 15.12 22.63 -11.07
C ARG A 74 13.69 22.87 -11.57
N ASP A 75 12.73 22.12 -11.06
CA ASP A 75 11.29 22.36 -11.28
C ASP A 75 10.63 23.20 -10.17
N GLY A 76 11.46 23.76 -9.28
CA GLY A 76 11.08 24.74 -8.28
C GLY A 76 12.30 25.54 -7.82
N SER A 77 12.11 26.40 -6.82
CA SER A 77 13.19 27.26 -6.30
C SER A 77 14.17 26.52 -5.38
N ARG A 78 13.74 25.43 -4.71
CA ARG A 78 14.47 24.83 -3.59
C ARG A 78 14.24 23.31 -3.50
N LEU A 79 15.30 22.58 -3.13
CA LEU A 79 15.22 21.17 -2.73
C LEU A 79 15.41 21.08 -1.22
N HIS A 80 14.38 20.70 -0.49
CA HIS A 80 14.41 20.72 0.97
C HIS A 80 15.00 19.43 1.56
N LEU A 81 15.71 19.58 2.67
CA LEU A 81 16.33 18.52 3.45
C LEU A 81 15.78 18.58 4.88
N ALA A 82 15.43 17.44 5.47
CA ALA A 82 15.01 17.38 6.87
C ALA A 82 15.58 16.16 7.61
N CYS A 83 15.90 16.37 8.88
CA CYS A 83 16.29 15.35 9.84
C CYS A 83 15.31 15.35 11.03
N PRO A 84 14.09 14.80 10.85
CA PRO A 84 13.07 14.78 11.90
C PRO A 84 13.60 14.20 13.23
N GLY A 85 13.33 14.90 14.33
CA GLY A 85 13.78 14.51 15.67
C GLY A 85 15.29 14.66 15.91
N SER A 86 16.02 15.25 14.96
CA SER A 86 17.47 15.41 15.02
C SER A 86 17.90 16.73 14.38
N SER A 87 19.22 16.97 14.35
CA SER A 87 19.80 18.01 13.52
C SER A 87 20.44 17.40 12.27
N ILE A 88 20.55 18.21 11.23
CA ILE A 88 21.36 17.90 10.06
C ILE A 88 22.82 18.27 10.36
N ASP A 89 23.77 17.50 9.86
CA ASP A 89 25.19 17.80 9.90
C ASP A 89 25.73 17.67 8.48
N PHE A 90 26.69 18.52 8.11
CA PHE A 90 27.27 18.52 6.76
C PHE A 90 28.74 18.09 6.82
N HIS A 91 29.05 16.99 6.15
CA HIS A 91 30.43 16.61 5.86
C HIS A 91 30.90 17.36 4.62
N ILE A 92 32.07 17.99 4.67
CA ILE A 92 32.66 18.80 3.59
C ILE A 92 34.13 18.39 3.46
N GLY A 93 34.40 17.37 2.64
CA GLY A 93 35.71 16.70 2.60
C GLY A 93 36.10 16.16 3.97
N SER A 94 37.20 16.65 4.54
CA SER A 94 37.65 16.29 5.90
C SER A 94 37.03 17.14 7.01
N ARG A 95 36.25 18.17 6.67
CA ARG A 95 35.60 19.07 7.63
C ARG A 95 34.20 18.59 7.94
N PHE A 96 33.74 18.96 9.13
CA PHE A 96 32.40 18.66 9.61
C PHE A 96 31.77 19.95 10.11
N LEU A 97 30.67 20.35 9.48
CA LEU A 97 29.85 21.45 9.91
C LEU A 97 28.64 20.92 10.66
N ARG A 98 28.66 21.15 11.96
CA ARG A 98 27.54 20.86 12.84
C ARG A 98 26.53 22.00 12.78
N THR A 99 25.28 21.70 12.48
CA THR A 99 24.18 22.66 12.65
C THR A 99 23.20 22.16 13.70
N GLU A 100 22.52 23.10 14.35
CA GLU A 100 21.40 22.82 15.26
C GLU A 100 20.06 22.83 14.50
N ALA A 101 20.07 23.15 13.21
CA ALA A 101 18.88 23.09 12.38
C ALA A 101 18.47 21.65 12.11
N SER A 102 17.17 21.37 12.22
CA SER A 102 16.56 20.09 11.83
C SER A 102 16.18 20.05 10.35
N SER A 103 16.20 21.19 9.66
CA SER A 103 15.92 21.28 8.23
C SER A 103 16.83 22.31 7.55
N SER A 104 17.00 22.14 6.24
CA SER A 104 17.67 23.08 5.37
C SER A 104 17.12 22.93 3.95
N PHE A 105 17.66 23.68 3.00
CA PHE A 105 17.33 23.52 1.60
C PHE A 105 18.54 23.84 0.72
N LEU A 106 18.57 23.18 -0.42
CA LEU A 106 19.49 23.44 -1.50
C LEU A 106 18.86 24.43 -2.47
N TYR A 107 19.65 25.40 -2.89
CA TYR A 107 19.29 26.33 -3.96
C TYR A 107 20.46 26.48 -4.94
N PRO A 108 20.17 26.75 -6.22
CA PRO A 108 21.21 27.04 -7.19
C PRO A 108 21.85 28.39 -6.88
N ASP A 109 23.17 28.41 -6.75
CA ASP A 109 23.92 29.66 -6.64
C ASP A 109 23.97 30.36 -8.01
N GLU A 110 23.35 31.53 -8.10
CA GLU A 110 23.30 32.34 -9.32
C GLU A 110 24.60 33.13 -9.53
N ASP A 111 25.33 33.43 -8.46
CA ASP A 111 26.58 34.18 -8.49
C ASP A 111 27.78 33.26 -8.78
N TYR A 112 27.72 31.99 -8.36
CA TYR A 112 28.73 30.97 -8.65
C TYR A 112 28.14 29.65 -9.18
N PRO A 113 27.63 29.62 -10.43
CA PRO A 113 27.04 28.43 -11.03
C PRO A 113 28.00 27.24 -11.17
N ALA A 114 29.31 27.49 -11.02
CA ALA A 114 30.36 26.46 -11.01
C ALA A 114 30.60 25.82 -9.63
N ASN A 115 30.20 26.46 -8.52
CA ASN A 115 30.63 26.12 -7.15
C ASN A 115 29.51 25.61 -6.22
N GLY A 116 28.43 25.10 -6.78
CA GLY A 116 27.58 24.17 -6.05
C GLY A 116 26.38 24.78 -5.35
N LEU A 117 25.58 23.88 -4.79
CA LEU A 117 24.33 24.18 -4.13
C LEU A 117 24.62 24.99 -2.85
N GLY A 118 23.87 26.06 -2.61
CA GLY A 118 23.90 26.77 -1.34
C GLY A 118 23.03 26.07 -0.29
N ILE A 119 23.48 26.04 0.96
CA ILE A 119 22.73 25.55 2.13
C ILE A 119 22.36 26.73 3.00
N HIS A 120 21.07 26.89 3.28
CA HIS A 120 20.64 27.85 4.29
C HIS A 120 20.94 27.32 5.71
N GLY A 121 21.85 28.00 6.41
CA GLY A 121 22.16 27.76 7.82
C GLY A 121 21.47 28.78 8.74
N PRO A 122 21.26 28.44 10.03
CA PRO A 122 20.66 29.36 11.01
C PRO A 122 21.55 30.58 11.35
N GLY A 123 22.80 30.60 10.91
CA GLY A 123 23.67 31.78 10.89
C GLY A 123 23.88 32.22 9.45
N LEU A 124 23.85 33.53 9.20
CA LEU A 124 23.80 34.24 7.91
C LEU A 124 24.88 33.91 6.85
N ASN A 125 25.69 32.86 7.04
CA ASN A 125 26.68 32.43 6.06
C ASN A 125 26.18 31.16 5.36
N ASP A 126 25.83 31.31 4.09
CA ASP A 126 25.57 30.18 3.22
C ASP A 126 26.80 29.26 3.15
N VAL A 127 26.54 27.96 3.17
CA VAL A 127 27.57 26.93 3.03
C VAL A 127 27.48 26.39 1.62
N TYR A 128 28.59 26.47 0.90
CA TYR A 128 28.68 26.00 -0.49
C TYR A 128 29.14 24.54 -0.51
N PHE A 129 28.42 23.69 -1.25
CA PHE A 129 28.80 22.29 -1.43
C PHE A 129 30.11 22.18 -2.24
N GLU A 130 31.18 21.73 -1.60
CA GLU A 130 32.41 21.28 -2.29
C GLU A 130 32.23 19.84 -2.82
N ASN A 131 33.08 19.42 -3.77
CA ASN A 131 33.20 18.00 -4.14
C ASN A 131 33.40 17.17 -2.85
N GLU A 132 32.69 16.05 -2.71
CA GLU A 132 32.63 15.21 -1.47
C GLU A 132 31.74 15.71 -0.32
N SER A 133 30.96 16.77 -0.50
CA SER A 133 30.05 17.24 0.56
C SER A 133 28.75 16.43 0.63
N TYR A 134 28.30 16.04 1.82
CA TYR A 134 27.02 15.35 2.03
C TYR A 134 26.39 15.66 3.40
N PRO A 135 25.07 15.87 3.48
CA PRO A 135 24.31 15.96 4.71
C PRO A 135 24.05 14.58 5.32
N LEU A 136 24.05 14.53 6.65
CA LEU A 136 23.60 13.40 7.44
C LEU A 136 22.75 13.88 8.60
N CYS A 137 21.80 13.06 9.02
CA CYS A 137 21.12 13.21 10.28
C CYS A 137 21.94 12.57 11.40
N ARG A 138 22.00 13.21 12.57
CA ARG A 138 22.66 12.63 13.75
C ARG A 138 21.98 11.34 14.20
N THR A 139 20.67 11.24 14.01
CA THR A 139 19.86 10.05 14.27
C THR A 139 19.00 9.75 13.05
N ALA A 140 18.70 8.47 12.83
CA ALA A 140 17.81 8.06 11.76
C ALA A 140 16.43 8.70 11.98
N PRO A 141 15.78 9.26 10.94
CA PRO A 141 14.41 9.74 11.06
C PRO A 141 13.49 8.60 11.51
N GLU A 142 12.77 8.82 12.61
CA GLU A 142 11.78 7.88 13.12
C GLU A 142 10.38 8.29 12.65
N PRO A 143 9.63 7.37 12.02
CA PRO A 143 8.29 7.67 11.56
C PRO A 143 7.31 7.79 12.73
N ILE A 144 6.28 8.61 12.53
CA ILE A 144 5.22 8.84 13.51
C ILE A 144 3.85 8.61 12.87
N TRP A 145 2.86 8.44 13.74
CA TRP A 145 1.46 8.25 13.38
C TRP A 145 0.65 9.48 13.80
N ILE A 146 0.00 10.14 12.85
CA ILE A 146 -0.90 11.27 13.10
C ILE A 146 -2.33 10.83 12.84
N ASP A 147 -3.21 11.04 13.83
CA ASP A 147 -4.65 10.83 13.63
C ASP A 147 -5.23 11.94 12.73
N ALA A 148 -5.41 11.62 11.45
CA ALA A 148 -5.98 12.50 10.44
C ALA A 148 -7.50 12.69 10.62
N SER A 149 -8.15 11.89 11.45
CA SER A 149 -9.58 11.92 11.72
C SER A 149 -9.99 12.79 12.93
N LYS A 150 -9.10 13.71 13.35
CA LYS A 150 -9.36 14.72 14.40
C LYS A 150 -9.80 14.11 15.74
N GLY A 151 -9.14 13.04 16.16
CA GLY A 151 -9.40 12.36 17.43
C GLY A 151 -10.37 11.19 17.34
N GLN A 152 -10.97 10.93 16.17
CA GLN A 152 -11.85 9.78 15.97
C GLN A 152 -11.06 8.47 15.81
N ARG A 153 -9.74 8.54 15.60
CA ARG A 153 -8.85 7.37 15.40
C ARG A 153 -9.34 6.43 14.30
N LEU A 154 -9.90 6.97 13.23
CA LEU A 154 -10.38 6.22 12.06
C LEU A 154 -9.38 6.21 10.90
N GLU A 155 -8.55 7.25 10.81
CA GLU A 155 -7.57 7.39 9.73
C GLU A 155 -6.27 7.95 10.31
N PHE A 156 -5.16 7.32 9.93
CA PHE A 156 -3.82 7.69 10.36
C PHE A 156 -2.93 7.97 9.16
N SER A 157 -2.24 9.11 9.21
CA SER A 157 -1.14 9.42 8.31
C SER A 157 0.17 9.00 8.98
N VAL A 158 0.98 8.21 8.27
CA VAL A 158 2.25 7.66 8.76
C VAL A 158 3.39 8.24 7.92
N GLY A 159 4.41 8.78 8.59
CA GLY A 159 5.40 9.63 7.93
C GLY A 159 6.20 10.46 8.92
N TYR A 160 6.60 11.68 8.51
CA TYR A 160 7.59 12.48 9.24
C TYR A 160 7.21 13.95 9.38
N HIS A 161 7.43 14.54 10.56
CA HIS A 161 7.43 16.00 10.70
C HIS A 161 8.71 16.58 10.10
N VAL A 162 8.58 17.37 9.04
CA VAL A 162 9.72 18.09 8.44
C VAL A 162 9.93 19.46 9.07
N ASN A 163 8.90 20.00 9.74
CA ASN A 163 8.93 21.12 10.67
C ASN A 163 7.71 21.04 11.62
N GLU A 164 7.44 22.10 12.38
CA GLU A 164 6.32 22.15 13.36
C GLU A 164 4.91 22.09 12.73
N LEU A 165 4.79 22.45 11.45
CA LEU A 165 3.50 22.57 10.75
C LEU A 165 3.31 21.49 9.70
N ASP A 166 4.40 21.08 9.06
CA ASP A 166 4.39 20.27 7.86
C ASP A 166 4.68 18.80 8.15
N PHE A 167 3.90 17.93 7.51
CA PHE A 167 4.00 16.50 7.62
C PHE A 167 4.16 15.84 6.26
N LEU A 168 5.20 15.01 6.14
CA LEU A 168 5.54 14.28 4.94
C LEU A 168 4.99 12.85 5.06
N GLU A 169 3.79 12.64 4.50
CA GLU A 169 3.08 11.35 4.52
C GLU A 169 3.72 10.35 3.56
N VAL A 170 3.99 9.14 4.04
CA VAL A 170 4.45 7.99 3.25
C VAL A 170 3.30 7.00 3.02
N MET A 171 2.52 6.77 4.07
CA MET A 171 1.49 5.74 4.10
C MET A 171 0.27 6.26 4.86
N ARG A 172 -0.92 5.91 4.39
CA ARG A 172 -2.18 6.18 5.07
C ARG A 172 -2.81 4.87 5.49
N VAL A 173 -3.24 4.78 6.75
CA VAL A 173 -3.83 3.58 7.33
C VAL A 173 -5.22 3.91 7.86
N ARG A 174 -6.24 3.17 7.44
CA ARG A 174 -7.60 3.32 7.96
C ARG A 174 -7.92 2.19 8.91
N ARG A 175 -8.60 2.53 10.01
CA ARG A 175 -9.02 1.60 11.05
C ARG A 175 -10.51 1.30 10.88
N ASP A 176 -10.85 0.03 11.03
CA ASP A 176 -12.21 -0.41 11.28
C ASP A 176 -12.51 -0.28 12.79
N PRO A 177 -13.34 0.67 13.24
CA PRO A 177 -13.61 0.87 14.66
C PRO A 177 -14.42 -0.28 15.27
N ASP A 178 -15.18 -1.03 14.47
CA ASP A 178 -16.08 -2.08 14.97
C ASP A 178 -15.30 -3.34 15.37
N HIS A 179 -14.21 -3.62 14.65
CA HIS A 179 -13.34 -4.77 14.90
C HIS A 179 -11.98 -4.38 15.50
N ASP A 180 -11.68 -3.07 15.52
CA ASP A 180 -10.40 -2.51 15.96
C ASP A 180 -9.21 -3.17 15.23
N GLU A 181 -9.30 -3.11 13.91
CA GLU A 181 -8.38 -3.69 12.94
C GLU A 181 -8.10 -2.70 11.81
N VAL A 182 -7.12 -3.02 10.96
CA VAL A 182 -6.80 -2.21 9.79
C VAL A 182 -7.76 -2.54 8.66
N LEU A 183 -8.49 -1.54 8.17
CA LEU A 183 -9.42 -1.64 7.04
C LEU A 183 -8.70 -1.51 5.71
N SER A 184 -7.80 -0.53 5.60
CA SER A 184 -7.07 -0.25 4.37
C SER A 184 -5.70 0.35 4.63
N VAL A 185 -4.75 0.09 3.74
CA VAL A 185 -3.45 0.77 3.70
C VAL A 185 -3.22 1.34 2.30
N GLU A 186 -2.83 2.60 2.23
CA GLU A 186 -2.56 3.32 0.98
C GLU A 186 -1.13 3.86 0.98
N ALA A 187 -0.42 3.72 -0.14
CA ALA A 187 0.88 4.31 -0.40
C ALA A 187 1.05 4.67 -1.88
N THR A 188 2.15 5.36 -2.21
CA THR A 188 2.47 5.71 -3.60
C THR A 188 3.69 4.92 -4.08
N VAL A 189 3.55 4.23 -5.19
CA VAL A 189 4.64 3.55 -5.92
C VAL A 189 5.14 4.51 -6.99
N VAL A 190 6.42 4.84 -6.94
CA VAL A 190 7.05 5.85 -7.81
C VAL A 190 7.94 5.19 -8.87
N PRO A 191 8.25 5.87 -9.99
CA PRO A 191 9.19 5.36 -10.95
C PRO A 191 10.62 5.40 -10.39
N GLY A 192 11.51 4.57 -10.95
CA GLY A 192 12.91 4.46 -10.59
C GLY A 192 13.20 3.49 -9.44
N LEU A 193 12.23 2.70 -8.96
CA LEU A 193 12.41 1.81 -7.79
C LEU A 193 13.46 0.72 -8.01
N ALA A 194 13.75 0.33 -9.25
CA ALA A 194 14.87 -0.56 -9.56
C ALA A 194 16.24 0.03 -9.18
N ARG A 195 16.34 1.35 -9.02
CA ARG A 195 17.56 2.08 -8.62
C ARG A 195 17.55 2.47 -7.14
N ALA A 196 16.46 2.25 -6.43
CA ALA A 196 16.33 2.56 -5.02
C ALA A 196 17.28 1.67 -4.20
N THR A 197 18.01 2.28 -3.26
CA THR A 197 18.83 1.50 -2.33
C THR A 197 17.93 0.81 -1.32
N ARG A 198 18.20 -0.48 -1.05
CA ARG A 198 17.40 -1.30 -0.15
C ARG A 198 18.02 -1.37 1.23
N LEU A 199 17.17 -1.43 2.25
CA LEU A 199 17.59 -1.67 3.64
C LEU A 199 18.57 -2.85 3.70
N PRO A 200 19.75 -2.68 4.31
CA PRO A 200 20.76 -3.74 4.34
C PRO A 200 20.28 -4.97 5.12
N ARG A 201 19.37 -4.76 6.07
CA ARG A 201 18.65 -5.78 6.83
C ARG A 201 17.24 -5.30 7.14
N ALA A 202 16.28 -6.21 7.07
CA ALA A 202 14.92 -5.98 7.54
C ALA A 202 14.92 -5.56 9.02
N PRO A 203 14.30 -4.42 9.37
CA PRO A 203 14.05 -4.04 10.75
C PRO A 203 13.15 -5.07 11.45
N GLN A 204 13.17 -5.04 12.79
CA GLN A 204 12.13 -5.72 13.55
C GLN A 204 10.80 -5.00 13.37
N PHE A 205 9.72 -5.77 13.29
CA PHE A 205 8.38 -5.20 13.24
C PHE A 205 8.05 -4.44 14.52
N GLN A 206 7.34 -3.34 14.37
CA GLN A 206 6.92 -2.46 15.45
C GLN A 206 5.40 -2.35 15.51
N GLN A 207 4.88 -2.01 16.70
CA GLN A 207 3.47 -1.65 16.87
C GLN A 207 3.29 -0.15 16.66
N GLY A 208 2.35 0.22 15.79
CA GLY A 208 1.94 1.60 15.55
C GLY A 208 0.82 2.06 16.48
N ALA A 209 0.15 3.14 16.10
CA ALA A 209 -0.85 3.79 16.95
C ALA A 209 -2.19 3.03 17.07
N ILE A 210 -2.50 2.12 16.14
CA ILE A 210 -3.73 1.32 16.20
C ILE A 210 -3.57 0.23 17.24
N PHE A 211 -2.41 -0.45 17.27
CA PHE A 211 -2.15 -1.53 18.21
C PHE A 211 -1.41 -1.12 19.48
N ALA A 212 -1.07 0.16 19.67
CA ALA A 212 -0.33 0.66 20.85
C ALA A 212 -0.95 0.27 22.20
N GLU A 213 -2.27 0.14 22.27
CA GLU A 213 -2.99 -0.22 23.50
C GLU A 213 -3.11 -1.74 23.70
N ARG A 214 -2.72 -2.54 22.70
CA ARG A 214 -2.83 -4.00 22.70
C ARG A 214 -1.45 -4.66 22.82
N ARG A 215 -1.28 -5.50 23.84
CA ARG A 215 -0.09 -6.36 23.97
C ARG A 215 -0.24 -7.65 23.17
N ILE A 216 -0.24 -7.53 21.84
CA ILE A 216 -0.30 -8.66 20.90
C ILE A 216 1.09 -9.28 20.77
N ASP A 217 1.22 -10.58 21.04
CA ASP A 217 2.43 -11.35 20.74
C ASP A 217 2.37 -11.86 19.29
N PHE A 218 2.72 -10.99 18.34
CA PHE A 218 2.69 -11.35 16.92
C PHE A 218 3.64 -12.52 16.60
N ALA A 219 4.78 -12.65 17.30
CA ALA A 219 5.69 -13.76 17.05
C ALA A 219 5.02 -15.10 17.35
N ASN A 220 4.29 -15.17 18.46
CA ASN A 220 3.58 -16.36 18.87
C ASN A 220 2.35 -16.65 17.97
N VAL A 221 1.64 -15.62 17.49
CA VAL A 221 0.48 -15.77 16.58
C VAL A 221 0.83 -16.59 15.33
N TYR A 222 1.99 -16.35 14.74
CA TYR A 222 2.40 -16.99 13.48
C TYR A 222 3.18 -18.30 13.66
N MET A 223 3.40 -18.79 14.88
CA MET A 223 4.07 -20.08 15.08
C MET A 223 3.21 -21.24 14.55
N ILE A 224 3.82 -22.17 13.81
CA ILE A 224 3.15 -23.35 13.24
C ILE A 224 2.43 -24.17 14.32
N GLU A 225 3.00 -24.29 15.53
CA GLU A 225 2.37 -25.01 16.63
C GLU A 225 1.05 -24.39 17.06
N ASN A 226 0.94 -23.05 17.02
CA ASN A 226 -0.29 -22.35 17.37
C ASN A 226 -1.31 -22.41 16.24
N GLN A 227 -0.87 -22.26 14.99
CA GLN A 227 -1.73 -22.46 13.82
C GLN A 227 -2.29 -23.90 13.79
N GLY A 228 -1.46 -24.89 14.15
CA GLY A 228 -1.84 -26.31 14.21
C GLY A 228 -2.92 -26.62 15.25
N LYS A 229 -3.03 -25.82 16.32
CA LYS A 229 -4.13 -25.94 17.30
C LYS A 229 -5.48 -25.56 16.68
N VAL A 230 -5.48 -24.63 15.72
CA VAL A 230 -6.68 -24.15 15.02
C VAL A 230 -7.06 -25.10 13.89
N THR A 231 -6.09 -25.50 13.06
CA THR A 231 -6.35 -26.35 11.88
C THR A 231 -6.63 -27.81 12.21
N LYS A 232 -6.22 -28.27 13.41
CA LYS A 232 -6.18 -29.69 13.80
C LYS A 232 -5.35 -30.57 12.86
N SER A 233 -4.50 -29.98 12.02
CA SER A 233 -3.60 -30.72 11.12
C SER A 233 -2.26 -30.00 10.94
N LYS A 234 -1.19 -30.63 11.43
CA LYS A 234 0.18 -30.09 11.39
C LYS A 234 0.88 -30.35 10.06
N THR A 235 0.63 -31.50 9.43
CA THR A 235 1.36 -31.95 8.23
C THR A 235 1.20 -31.00 7.04
N TYR A 236 0.04 -30.33 6.93
CA TYR A 236 -0.19 -29.33 5.88
C TYR A 236 0.54 -28.01 6.13
N LEU A 237 0.68 -27.61 7.40
CA LEU A 237 1.29 -26.35 7.79
C LEU A 237 2.82 -26.37 7.64
N GLU A 238 3.45 -27.55 7.66
CA GLU A 238 4.90 -27.69 7.47
C GLU A 238 5.38 -27.16 6.13
N HIS A 239 4.52 -27.19 5.10
CA HIS A 239 4.87 -26.77 3.74
C HIS A 239 4.15 -25.50 3.29
N ASN A 240 3.07 -25.12 3.97
CA ASN A 240 2.30 -23.91 3.65
C ASN A 240 1.54 -23.42 4.88
N ASP A 241 2.19 -22.62 5.72
CA ASP A 241 1.64 -21.92 6.87
C ASP A 241 1.17 -20.50 6.53
N LEU A 242 0.37 -19.90 7.41
CA LEU A 242 0.09 -18.46 7.34
C LEU A 242 1.31 -17.68 7.82
N ILE A 243 1.70 -16.67 7.07
CA ILE A 243 2.81 -15.78 7.41
C ILE A 243 2.32 -14.34 7.51
N MET A 244 3.05 -13.55 8.28
CA MET A 244 2.88 -12.10 8.32
C MET A 244 3.29 -11.51 6.97
N THR A 245 2.31 -10.97 6.24
CA THR A 245 2.52 -10.45 4.89
C THR A 245 2.25 -8.95 4.87
N GLN A 246 3.22 -8.19 4.34
CA GLN A 246 3.10 -6.74 4.19
C GLN A 246 2.03 -6.38 3.14
N LEU A 247 1.20 -5.39 3.46
CA LEU A 247 0.19 -4.84 2.56
C LEU A 247 0.84 -3.96 1.49
N ILE A 248 1.66 -3.01 1.95
CA ILE A 248 2.60 -2.25 1.13
C ILE A 248 3.99 -2.81 1.42
N SER A 249 4.67 -3.34 0.39
CA SER A 249 6.03 -3.88 0.57
C SER A 249 7.00 -2.74 0.83
N ASP A 250 8.06 -3.01 1.59
CA ASP A 250 9.25 -2.15 1.59
C ASP A 250 9.80 -1.93 0.16
N ASP A 251 9.81 -2.96 -0.69
CA ASP A 251 10.20 -2.86 -2.10
C ASP A 251 9.36 -1.84 -2.92
N ASP A 252 8.15 -1.53 -2.47
CA ASP A 252 7.23 -0.56 -3.10
C ASP A 252 7.57 0.90 -2.73
N LEU A 253 8.52 1.11 -1.81
CA LEU A 253 8.95 2.41 -1.29
C LEU A 253 10.40 2.71 -1.71
N TYR A 254 10.70 3.99 -1.96
CA TYR A 254 11.98 4.39 -2.55
C TYR A 254 13.08 4.51 -1.49
N TYR A 255 12.95 5.43 -0.54
CA TYR A 255 14.00 5.72 0.43
C TYR A 255 14.01 4.73 1.60
N MET A 256 15.16 4.54 2.24
CA MET A 256 15.25 3.65 3.41
C MET A 256 14.34 4.11 4.56
N SER A 257 14.19 5.42 4.75
CA SER A 257 13.23 5.98 5.72
C SER A 257 11.80 5.51 5.41
N GLU A 258 11.35 5.67 4.16
CA GLU A 258 10.05 5.17 3.71
C GLU A 258 9.95 3.64 3.89
N GLN A 259 10.95 2.88 3.46
CA GLN A 259 10.99 1.40 3.58
C GLN A 259 10.81 0.92 5.03
N ARG A 260 11.36 1.63 6.04
CA ARG A 260 11.19 1.29 7.45
C ARG A 260 9.73 1.34 7.91
N ILE A 261 8.90 2.19 7.31
CA ILE A 261 7.46 2.30 7.63
C ILE A 261 6.71 1.03 7.23
N ALA A 262 7.21 0.26 6.26
CA ALA A 262 6.58 -1.01 5.91
C ALA A 262 6.62 -2.07 7.03
N PHE A 263 7.44 -1.86 8.08
CA PHE A 263 7.64 -2.78 9.20
C PHE A 263 6.74 -2.47 10.43
N TYR A 264 5.59 -1.83 10.23
CA TYR A 264 4.54 -1.77 11.26
C TYR A 264 3.58 -2.94 11.13
N HIS A 265 3.14 -3.51 12.26
CA HIS A 265 2.15 -4.60 12.26
C HIS A 265 0.82 -4.19 11.62
N GLU A 266 0.47 -2.91 11.69
CA GLU A 266 -0.68 -2.33 10.99
C GLU A 266 -0.57 -2.40 9.46
N ASN A 267 0.62 -2.55 8.91
CA ASN A 267 0.84 -2.78 7.49
C ASN A 267 0.91 -4.28 7.16
N THR A 268 0.33 -5.16 7.99
CA THR A 268 0.42 -6.62 7.78
C THR A 268 -0.91 -7.34 7.96
N LEU A 269 -1.03 -8.51 7.32
CA LEU A 269 -2.11 -9.47 7.57
C LEU A 269 -1.61 -10.93 7.43
N PRO A 270 -2.37 -11.91 7.93
CA PRO A 270 -2.08 -13.32 7.69
C PRO A 270 -2.39 -13.73 6.25
N MET A 271 -1.39 -14.24 5.53
CA MET A 271 -1.57 -14.77 4.18
C MET A 271 -0.87 -16.11 4.07
N TRP A 272 -1.42 -17.06 3.30
CA TRP A 272 -0.76 -18.34 3.06
C TRP A 272 0.58 -18.10 2.38
N ARG A 273 1.64 -18.78 2.84
CA ARG A 273 3.01 -18.60 2.35
C ARG A 273 3.10 -18.71 0.83
N THR A 274 2.45 -19.71 0.23
CA THR A 274 2.48 -19.90 -1.24
C THR A 274 1.80 -18.76 -2.00
N ILE A 275 0.81 -18.08 -1.40
CA ILE A 275 0.09 -16.95 -1.97
C ILE A 275 0.91 -15.66 -1.81
N ALA A 276 1.42 -15.42 -0.60
CA ALA A 276 2.26 -14.29 -0.28
C ALA A 276 3.54 -14.24 -1.14
N GLN A 277 4.18 -15.39 -1.33
CA GLN A 277 5.37 -15.54 -2.18
C GLN A 277 5.02 -15.74 -3.67
N GLY A 278 3.75 -16.01 -3.97
CA GLY A 278 3.20 -16.23 -5.30
C GLY A 278 2.70 -14.95 -5.95
N ASN A 279 1.42 -14.94 -6.28
CA ASN A 279 0.83 -13.87 -7.08
C ASN A 279 0.72 -12.54 -6.32
N TRP A 280 0.70 -12.55 -4.98
CA TRP A 280 0.77 -11.32 -4.18
C TRP A 280 2.03 -10.51 -4.48
N ARG A 281 3.19 -11.19 -4.46
CA ARG A 281 4.49 -10.60 -4.82
C ARG A 281 4.56 -10.21 -6.29
N LEU A 282 4.03 -11.05 -7.18
CA LEU A 282 4.00 -10.78 -8.63
C LEU A 282 3.23 -9.49 -8.94
N ILE A 283 2.08 -9.25 -8.31
CA ILE A 283 1.31 -8.02 -8.52
C ILE A 283 2.13 -6.79 -8.13
N SER A 284 2.78 -6.80 -6.95
CA SER A 284 3.65 -5.68 -6.55
C SER A 284 4.79 -5.45 -7.56
N LEU A 285 5.41 -6.52 -8.08
CA LEU A 285 6.42 -6.40 -9.14
C LEU A 285 5.86 -5.72 -10.40
N LEU A 286 4.69 -6.17 -10.89
CA LEU A 286 4.05 -5.61 -12.08
C LEU A 286 3.68 -4.13 -11.92
N ILE A 287 3.25 -3.71 -10.71
CA ILE A 287 2.94 -2.31 -10.42
C ILE A 287 4.22 -1.45 -10.48
N ARG A 288 5.34 -1.95 -9.95
CA ARG A 288 6.63 -1.26 -10.03
C ARG A 288 7.12 -1.16 -11.48
N GLU A 289 7.01 -2.24 -12.25
CA GLU A 289 7.33 -2.24 -13.68
C GLU A 289 6.43 -1.28 -14.47
N LEU A 290 5.16 -1.15 -14.09
CA LEU A 290 4.24 -0.18 -14.67
C LEU A 290 4.66 1.26 -14.36
N ALA A 291 5.00 1.55 -13.10
CA ALA A 291 5.51 2.86 -12.68
C ALA A 291 6.78 3.22 -13.46
N ASP A 292 7.76 2.32 -13.51
CA ASP A 292 9.02 2.51 -14.23
C ASP A 292 8.81 2.64 -15.74
N GLY A 293 7.97 1.81 -16.34
CA GLY A 293 7.73 1.76 -17.79
C GLY A 293 6.92 2.94 -18.31
N THR A 294 6.11 3.58 -17.46
CA THR A 294 5.31 4.76 -17.82
C THR A 294 5.89 6.08 -17.32
N ASP A 295 6.93 6.01 -16.49
CA ASP A 295 7.52 7.15 -15.77
C ASP A 295 6.47 7.93 -14.96
N ARG A 296 5.61 7.20 -14.25
CA ARG A 296 4.48 7.76 -13.48
C ARG A 296 4.39 7.14 -12.11
N ALA A 297 3.93 7.95 -11.16
CA ALA A 297 3.56 7.48 -9.84
C ALA A 297 2.14 6.89 -9.83
N TYR A 298 1.98 5.76 -9.15
CA TYR A 298 0.70 5.10 -8.96
C TYR A 298 0.38 5.01 -7.47
N ARG A 299 -0.85 5.38 -7.09
CA ARG A 299 -1.35 5.09 -5.76
C ARG A 299 -1.85 3.67 -5.70
N VAL A 300 -1.45 3.00 -4.63
CA VAL A 300 -1.84 1.63 -4.31
C VAL A 300 -2.61 1.65 -3.01
N GLU A 301 -3.85 1.19 -3.05
CA GLU A 301 -4.70 1.04 -1.88
C GLU A 301 -5.03 -0.44 -1.71
N VAL A 302 -4.65 -1.00 -0.56
CA VAL A 302 -4.93 -2.38 -0.21
C VAL A 302 -6.05 -2.44 0.80
N THR A 303 -7.07 -3.23 0.49
CA THR A 303 -8.20 -3.55 1.37
C THR A 303 -8.30 -5.07 1.48
N TRP A 304 -9.00 -5.57 2.48
CA TRP A 304 -9.19 -7.00 2.64
C TRP A 304 -10.53 -7.31 3.26
N ARG A 305 -11.00 -8.55 3.09
CA ARG A 305 -12.26 -9.04 3.64
C ARG A 305 -12.07 -10.42 4.28
N ALA A 306 -12.49 -10.54 5.53
CA ALA A 306 -12.76 -11.83 6.17
C ALA A 306 -14.27 -11.91 6.40
N GLU A 307 -15.01 -12.35 5.38
CA GLU A 307 -16.42 -12.66 5.58
C GLU A 307 -16.50 -13.99 6.35
N GLN A 308 -17.23 -14.03 7.46
CA GLN A 308 -17.71 -15.32 7.97
C GLN A 308 -18.71 -15.85 6.95
N LEU A 309 -18.26 -16.69 6.02
CA LEU A 309 -19.16 -17.50 5.23
C LEU A 309 -19.92 -18.39 6.22
N GLY A 310 -21.11 -17.94 6.61
CA GLY A 310 -21.96 -18.60 7.59
C GLY A 310 -22.06 -20.08 7.24
N GLY A 311 -21.69 -20.91 8.22
CA GLY A 311 -21.49 -22.35 8.06
C GLY A 311 -22.57 -23.04 7.23
N TRP A 312 -22.17 -23.45 6.04
CA TRP A 312 -22.73 -24.60 5.33
C TRP A 312 -21.65 -25.65 5.02
N PHE A 313 -20.52 -25.62 5.74
CA PHE A 313 -19.64 -26.77 5.83
C PHE A 313 -20.24 -27.77 6.82
N THR A 314 -21.30 -28.41 6.34
CA THR A 314 -21.86 -29.66 6.86
C THR A 314 -20.71 -30.60 7.18
N GLU A 315 -20.83 -31.28 8.33
CA GLU A 315 -20.00 -32.39 8.77
C GLU A 315 -19.60 -33.31 7.61
N CYS A 316 -18.45 -33.01 7.01
CA CYS A 316 -17.77 -33.93 6.14
C CYS A 316 -16.57 -34.38 6.97
N CYS A 317 -16.56 -35.66 7.33
CA CYS A 317 -15.56 -36.29 8.19
C CYS A 317 -14.11 -36.20 7.66
N ASP A 318 -13.92 -35.60 6.48
CA ASP A 318 -12.64 -35.44 5.78
C ASP A 318 -12.46 -34.03 5.12
N CYS A 319 -13.36 -33.08 5.40
CA CYS A 319 -13.29 -31.75 4.77
C CYS A 319 -12.57 -30.74 5.67
N ARG A 320 -11.50 -30.15 5.11
CA ARG A 320 -10.69 -29.09 5.70
C ARG A 320 -11.58 -27.90 6.07
N LYS A 321 -11.47 -27.41 7.29
CA LYS A 321 -12.09 -26.12 7.66
C LYS A 321 -11.13 -24.99 7.27
N PRO A 322 -11.60 -23.95 6.56
CA PRO A 322 -10.80 -22.74 6.38
C PRO A 322 -10.38 -22.18 7.74
N ILE A 323 -9.16 -21.63 7.82
CA ILE A 323 -8.72 -20.90 9.01
C ILE A 323 -9.33 -19.52 8.90
N ASP A 324 -10.42 -19.26 9.62
CA ASP A 324 -11.08 -17.95 9.58
C ASP A 324 -10.36 -16.91 10.47
N ALA A 325 -9.65 -17.36 11.50
CA ALA A 325 -8.90 -16.49 12.39
C ALA A 325 -7.80 -17.24 13.15
N LEU A 326 -6.73 -16.52 13.51
CA LEU A 326 -5.65 -16.99 14.36
C LEU A 326 -5.84 -16.48 15.79
N PRO A 327 -5.66 -17.33 16.83
CA PRO A 327 -5.79 -16.89 18.22
C PRO A 327 -4.67 -15.91 18.56
N ILE A 328 -5.02 -14.75 19.13
CA ILE A 328 -4.02 -13.84 19.68
C ILE A 328 -3.64 -14.34 21.06
N THR A 329 -2.33 -14.47 21.27
CA THR A 329 -1.76 -14.69 22.60
C THR A 329 -1.25 -13.36 23.13
N THR A 330 -1.62 -13.03 24.36
CA THR A 330 -1.16 -11.80 25.03
C THR A 330 -0.04 -12.14 26.01
N THR A 331 1.01 -11.32 26.05
CA THR A 331 2.21 -11.56 26.88
C THR A 331 2.01 -11.38 28.39
N ALA A 332 0.80 -11.05 28.86
CA ALA A 332 0.49 -10.88 30.28
C ALA A 332 -0.74 -11.69 30.69
N ASN A 333 -0.72 -12.19 31.92
CA ASN A 333 -1.87 -12.76 32.65
C ASN A 333 -2.97 -11.71 32.85
N VAL A 334 -3.61 -11.27 31.77
CA VAL A 334 -4.79 -10.42 31.82
C VAL A 334 -5.98 -11.36 32.04
N SER A 335 -6.27 -11.60 33.31
CA SER A 335 -7.50 -12.23 33.76
C SER A 335 -8.68 -11.29 33.45
N ARG A 336 -9.14 -11.26 32.21
CA ARG A 336 -10.48 -10.77 31.88
C ARG A 336 -11.00 -11.50 30.65
N SER A 337 -11.88 -12.45 30.94
CA SER A 337 -12.83 -13.06 30.03
C SER A 337 -13.69 -11.97 29.37
N THR A 338 -13.35 -11.58 28.14
CA THR A 338 -14.26 -11.03 27.14
C THR A 338 -13.60 -11.28 25.78
N SER A 339 -14.17 -12.21 24.99
CA SER A 339 -13.80 -12.59 23.61
C SER A 339 -12.30 -12.64 23.30
N GLU A 340 -11.76 -13.85 23.12
CA GLU A 340 -10.43 -14.06 22.52
C GLU A 340 -10.26 -13.11 21.33
N THR A 341 -9.36 -12.12 21.44
CA THR A 341 -8.98 -11.32 20.29
C THR A 341 -8.39 -12.31 19.28
N GLN A 342 -9.00 -12.46 18.12
CA GLN A 342 -8.47 -13.34 17.07
C GLN A 342 -8.03 -12.44 15.92
N LEU A 343 -6.83 -12.68 15.39
CA LEU A 343 -6.36 -12.02 14.18
C LEU A 343 -7.06 -12.69 12.99
N ARG A 344 -8.00 -11.98 12.35
CA ARG A 344 -8.76 -12.51 11.22
C ARG A 344 -7.83 -12.85 10.05
N VAL A 345 -8.09 -13.99 9.42
CA VAL A 345 -7.42 -14.37 8.18
C VAL A 345 -8.32 -13.89 7.03
N PRO A 346 -7.86 -12.99 6.15
CA PRO A 346 -8.65 -12.55 5.02
C PRO A 346 -8.91 -13.71 4.05
N GLN A 347 -10.12 -13.78 3.51
CA GLN A 347 -10.43 -14.65 2.36
C GLN A 347 -10.00 -14.00 1.05
N TYR A 348 -10.15 -12.67 0.97
CA TYR A 348 -9.78 -11.89 -0.20
C TYR A 348 -8.96 -10.68 0.21
N VAL A 349 -7.95 -10.37 -0.61
CA VAL A 349 -7.16 -9.14 -0.50
C VAL A 349 -7.24 -8.42 -1.84
N ASP A 350 -7.68 -7.17 -1.78
CA ASP A 350 -7.97 -6.31 -2.92
C ASP A 350 -6.86 -5.24 -2.98
N LYS A 351 -6.03 -5.25 -4.03
CA LYS A 351 -4.99 -4.24 -4.30
C LYS A 351 -5.44 -3.36 -5.46
N LEU A 352 -5.93 -2.17 -5.15
CA LEU A 352 -6.34 -1.15 -6.11
C LEU A 352 -5.13 -0.32 -6.56
N VAL A 353 -5.02 -0.09 -7.87
CA VAL A 353 -3.95 0.69 -8.48
C VAL A 353 -4.54 1.77 -9.37
N TYR A 354 -4.15 3.03 -9.13
CA TYR A 354 -4.61 4.17 -9.91
C TYR A 354 -3.52 5.23 -10.08
N ASP A 355 -3.57 5.98 -11.18
CA ASP A 355 -2.61 7.05 -11.49
C ASP A 355 -2.71 8.15 -10.42
N ALA A 356 -1.58 8.51 -9.81
CA ALA A 356 -1.55 9.43 -8.67
C ALA A 356 -1.94 10.87 -9.06
N GLU A 357 -1.68 11.26 -10.31
CA GLU A 357 -1.97 12.60 -10.84
C GLU A 357 -3.30 12.64 -11.59
N LEU A 358 -3.71 11.51 -12.18
CA LEU A 358 -4.89 11.40 -13.03
C LEU A 358 -5.90 10.41 -12.45
N ALA A 359 -6.36 10.68 -11.22
CA ALA A 359 -7.30 9.82 -10.49
C ALA A 359 -8.68 9.61 -11.16
N SER A 360 -8.98 10.39 -12.21
CA SER A 360 -10.17 10.22 -13.05
C SER A 360 -10.00 9.12 -14.12
N ARG A 361 -8.79 8.60 -14.32
CA ARG A 361 -8.54 7.46 -15.22
C ARG A 361 -9.07 6.16 -14.61
N PRO A 362 -9.41 5.17 -15.46
CA PRO A 362 -9.73 3.83 -14.99
C PRO A 362 -8.63 3.27 -14.09
N ALA A 363 -9.03 2.71 -12.96
CA ALA A 363 -8.17 2.01 -12.04
C ALA A 363 -8.29 0.50 -12.29
N ILE A 364 -7.25 -0.24 -11.88
CA ILE A 364 -7.28 -1.71 -11.88
C ILE A 364 -7.29 -2.17 -10.43
N LEU A 365 -8.23 -3.05 -10.10
CA LEU A 365 -8.27 -3.75 -8.84
C LEU A 365 -7.79 -5.19 -9.06
N TYR A 366 -6.73 -5.58 -8.39
CA TYR A 366 -6.32 -6.98 -8.30
C TYR A 366 -6.96 -7.60 -7.07
N ARG A 367 -7.89 -8.54 -7.25
CA ARG A 367 -8.48 -9.31 -6.16
C ARG A 367 -7.78 -10.66 -6.06
N ILE A 368 -7.07 -10.88 -4.96
CA ILE A 368 -6.38 -12.13 -4.67
C ILE A 368 -7.25 -12.95 -3.72
N VAL A 369 -7.48 -14.22 -4.07
CA VAL A 369 -8.07 -15.20 -3.15
C VAL A 369 -6.98 -15.79 -2.28
N ASN A 370 -7.09 -15.60 -0.97
CA ASN A 370 -6.16 -16.08 0.04
C ASN A 370 -6.53 -17.50 0.54
N ASP A 371 -6.72 -18.42 -0.40
CA ASP A 371 -6.88 -19.84 -0.11
C ASP A 371 -6.30 -20.68 -1.27
N PRO A 372 -5.22 -21.44 -1.02
CA PRO A 372 -4.59 -22.25 -2.06
C PRO A 372 -5.42 -23.46 -2.49
N TRP A 373 -6.50 -23.78 -1.75
CA TRP A 373 -7.40 -24.91 -2.02
C TRP A 373 -8.82 -24.48 -2.40
N VAL A 374 -9.00 -23.20 -2.73
CA VAL A 374 -10.31 -22.63 -3.10
C VAL A 374 -11.03 -23.47 -4.16
N SER A 375 -12.32 -23.72 -3.95
CA SER A 375 -13.20 -24.43 -4.88
C SER A 375 -13.65 -23.54 -6.05
N ASP A 376 -14.18 -24.16 -7.12
CA ASP A 376 -14.73 -23.41 -8.26
C ASP A 376 -15.90 -22.50 -7.87
N GLU A 377 -16.73 -22.93 -6.92
CA GLU A 377 -17.87 -22.16 -6.45
C GLU A 377 -17.41 -20.92 -5.66
N GLU A 378 -16.39 -21.06 -4.83
CA GLU A 378 -15.80 -19.93 -4.11
C GLU A 378 -15.10 -18.94 -5.04
N LEU A 379 -14.46 -19.43 -6.12
CA LEU A 379 -13.94 -18.55 -7.18
C LEU A 379 -15.07 -17.81 -7.90
N ARG A 380 -16.19 -18.48 -8.17
CA ARG A 380 -17.36 -17.85 -8.78
C ARG A 380 -17.92 -16.73 -7.90
N MET A 381 -18.03 -16.96 -6.59
CA MET A 381 -18.44 -15.95 -5.62
C MET A 381 -17.43 -14.80 -5.53
N ALA A 382 -16.12 -15.09 -5.50
CA ALA A 382 -15.07 -14.07 -5.43
C ALA A 382 -15.09 -13.12 -6.64
N ARG A 383 -15.54 -13.61 -7.80
CA ARG A 383 -15.72 -12.85 -9.04
C ARG A 383 -16.92 -11.89 -8.99
N GLU A 384 -17.86 -12.05 -8.08
CA GLU A 384 -19.06 -11.20 -8.03
C GLU A 384 -18.69 -9.71 -7.84
N GLY A 385 -19.29 -8.85 -8.67
CA GLY A 385 -19.00 -7.42 -8.69
C GLY A 385 -17.67 -7.02 -9.36
N CYS A 386 -16.93 -7.96 -9.94
CA CYS A 386 -15.70 -7.71 -10.70
C CYS A 386 -16.01 -7.58 -12.21
N ASP A 387 -15.84 -6.39 -12.79
CA ASP A 387 -15.80 -6.22 -14.25
C ASP A 387 -14.43 -6.69 -14.77
N VAL A 388 -14.35 -7.95 -15.19
CA VAL A 388 -13.07 -8.62 -15.46
C VAL A 388 -12.38 -8.03 -16.69
N VAL A 389 -11.11 -7.65 -16.52
CA VAL A 389 -10.23 -7.24 -17.61
C VAL A 389 -9.51 -8.47 -18.17
N GLU A 390 -10.11 -9.12 -19.18
CA GLU A 390 -9.58 -10.36 -19.77
C GLU A 390 -8.13 -10.23 -20.24
N GLU A 391 -7.76 -9.09 -20.82
CA GLU A 391 -6.39 -8.83 -21.27
C GLU A 391 -5.36 -8.92 -20.14
N CYS A 392 -5.71 -8.47 -18.93
CA CYS A 392 -4.83 -8.55 -17.76
C CYS A 392 -4.60 -10.01 -17.37
N GLN A 393 -5.64 -10.84 -17.41
CA GLN A 393 -5.54 -12.28 -17.13
C GLN A 393 -4.71 -13.00 -18.20
N LEU A 394 -4.93 -12.67 -19.47
CA LEU A 394 -4.21 -13.29 -20.61
C LEU A 394 -2.71 -12.97 -20.58
N ARG A 395 -2.34 -11.74 -20.21
CA ARG A 395 -0.94 -11.33 -20.07
C ARG A 395 -0.24 -11.96 -18.86
N ASN A 396 -1.00 -12.41 -17.87
CA ASN A 396 -0.49 -12.95 -16.61
C ASN A 396 -1.12 -14.33 -16.31
N PRO A 397 -0.78 -15.39 -17.06
CA PRO A 397 -1.40 -16.71 -16.89
C PRO A 397 -1.21 -17.30 -15.49
N GLU A 398 -0.14 -16.90 -14.77
CA GLU A 398 0.11 -17.27 -13.37
C GLU A 398 -1.05 -16.89 -12.44
N PHE A 399 -1.83 -15.86 -12.77
CA PHE A 399 -2.99 -15.42 -11.99
C PHE A 399 -4.10 -16.48 -11.89
N LEU A 400 -4.08 -17.49 -12.75
CA LEU A 400 -5.02 -18.62 -12.70
C LEU A 400 -4.58 -19.74 -11.74
N ASN A 401 -3.36 -19.67 -11.20
CA ASN A 401 -2.83 -20.69 -10.30
C ASN A 401 -3.34 -20.48 -8.86
N ARG A 402 -4.20 -21.40 -8.38
CA ARG A 402 -4.78 -21.35 -7.04
C ARG A 402 -3.74 -21.47 -5.94
N GLU A 403 -2.75 -22.35 -6.09
CA GLU A 403 -1.72 -22.57 -5.08
C GLU A 403 -0.89 -21.31 -4.82
N ARG A 404 -0.73 -20.47 -5.85
CA ARG A 404 -0.03 -19.18 -5.79
C ARG A 404 -0.96 -17.99 -5.49
N GLY A 405 -2.25 -18.25 -5.26
CA GLY A 405 -3.30 -17.26 -5.04
C GLY A 405 -3.97 -16.85 -6.34
N TYR A 406 -5.21 -17.30 -6.55
CA TYR A 406 -5.96 -16.94 -7.75
C TYR A 406 -6.24 -15.43 -7.76
N VAL A 407 -6.03 -14.77 -8.90
CA VAL A 407 -6.19 -13.32 -9.06
C VAL A 407 -7.25 -13.01 -10.10
N PHE A 408 -8.18 -12.12 -9.75
CA PHE A 408 -9.04 -11.43 -10.70
C PHE A 408 -8.54 -10.01 -10.94
N CYS A 409 -8.40 -9.62 -12.22
CA CYS A 409 -8.21 -8.21 -12.57
C CYS A 409 -9.58 -7.57 -12.85
N CYS A 410 -9.99 -6.63 -12.02
CA CYS A 410 -11.26 -5.92 -12.15
C CYS A 410 -11.02 -4.48 -12.59
N ARG A 411 -11.81 -4.00 -13.55
CA ARG A 411 -11.86 -2.58 -13.88
C ARG A 411 -12.64 -1.84 -12.82
N VAL A 412 -12.15 -0.66 -12.44
CA VAL A 412 -12.87 0.27 -11.58
C VAL A 412 -12.87 1.64 -12.23
N ASP A 413 -14.07 2.20 -12.44
CA ASP A 413 -14.24 3.52 -13.05
C ASP A 413 -13.86 4.64 -12.06
N GLY A 414 -12.56 4.88 -11.90
CA GLY A 414 -12.02 5.91 -11.01
C GLY A 414 -12.28 5.68 -9.51
N ARG A 415 -11.60 6.48 -8.66
CA ARG A 415 -11.64 6.32 -7.21
C ARG A 415 -13.04 6.50 -6.59
N ALA A 416 -13.87 7.37 -7.17
CA ALA A 416 -15.21 7.67 -6.63
C ALA A 416 -16.16 6.47 -6.67
N ASN A 417 -15.94 5.51 -7.58
CA ASN A 417 -16.76 4.32 -7.69
C ASN A 417 -16.32 3.16 -6.77
N LEU A 418 -15.15 3.25 -6.11
CA LEU A 418 -14.79 2.29 -5.05
C LEU A 418 -15.68 2.37 -3.83
N LYS A 419 -16.10 3.59 -3.43
CA LYS A 419 -17.08 3.74 -2.34
C LYS A 419 -18.37 2.97 -2.63
N ARG A 420 -18.73 2.77 -3.90
CA ARG A 420 -19.90 1.98 -4.30
C ARG A 420 -19.64 0.46 -4.16
N LEU A 421 -18.43 -0.03 -4.42
CA LEU A 421 -18.00 -1.42 -4.16
C LEU A 421 -17.94 -1.73 -2.65
N GLU A 422 -17.45 -0.81 -1.83
CA GLU A 422 -17.43 -0.91 -0.36
C GLU A 422 -18.85 -0.84 0.25
N LEU A 423 -19.74 -0.01 -0.32
CA LEU A 423 -21.12 0.14 0.15
C LEU A 423 -22.08 -0.94 -0.38
N SER A 424 -21.84 -1.54 -1.55
CA SER A 424 -22.68 -2.63 -2.06
C SER A 424 -22.44 -3.93 -1.31
N THR A 425 -21.21 -4.17 -0.84
CA THR A 425 -20.87 -5.32 0.02
C THR A 425 -21.39 -5.15 1.45
N ARG A 426 -21.35 -3.95 2.04
CA ARG A 426 -22.03 -3.68 3.33
C ARG A 426 -23.55 -3.90 3.28
N ARG A 427 -24.19 -3.68 2.12
CA ARG A 427 -25.64 -3.91 1.93
C ARG A 427 -26.00 -5.38 1.68
N GLY A 428 -25.04 -6.25 1.38
CA GLY A 428 -25.25 -7.70 1.24
C GLY A 428 -25.69 -8.39 2.54
N SER A 429 -25.37 -7.82 3.71
CA SER A 429 -25.81 -8.33 5.02
C SER A 429 -27.24 -7.90 5.41
N LEU A 430 -27.86 -7.03 4.59
CA LEU A 430 -29.23 -6.52 4.75
C LEU A 430 -30.18 -7.10 3.70
N TRP A 431 -29.90 -8.30 3.17
CA TRP A 431 -30.97 -9.15 2.65
C TRP A 431 -31.82 -9.62 3.83
N ASP A 432 -32.85 -8.81 4.04
CA ASP A 432 -33.96 -8.89 4.96
C ASP A 432 -34.43 -10.33 5.27
N LYS A 433 -33.83 -10.95 6.29
CA LYS A 433 -34.36 -12.19 6.94
C LYS A 433 -35.76 -11.97 7.55
N THR A 434 -36.27 -10.74 7.57
CA THR A 434 -37.61 -10.38 8.05
C THR A 434 -38.67 -10.41 6.93
N LEU A 435 -38.30 -10.36 5.64
CA LEU A 435 -39.25 -10.47 4.53
C LEU A 435 -39.65 -11.92 4.22
N TRP A 436 -38.77 -12.91 4.44
CA TRP A 436 -39.09 -14.33 4.24
C TRP A 436 -40.03 -14.91 5.31
N LYS A 437 -40.06 -14.33 6.53
CA LYS A 437 -40.99 -14.75 7.59
C LYS A 437 -42.42 -14.21 7.41
N LYS A 438 -42.63 -13.23 6.52
CA LYS A 438 -43.94 -12.57 6.33
C LYS A 438 -44.77 -13.15 5.18
N TYR A 439 -44.17 -13.95 4.29
CA TYR A 439 -44.87 -14.52 3.12
C TYR A 439 -44.78 -16.05 2.99
N PHE A 440 -44.22 -16.75 3.97
CA PHE A 440 -44.30 -18.21 4.01
C PHE A 440 -45.59 -18.65 4.73
N ILE A 441 -46.70 -18.67 3.99
CA ILE A 441 -47.90 -19.41 4.39
C ILE A 441 -47.55 -20.90 4.19
N PRO A 442 -47.54 -21.74 5.24
CA PRO A 442 -47.21 -23.15 5.09
C PRO A 442 -48.30 -23.84 4.25
N PHE A 443 -47.87 -24.42 3.14
CA PHE A 443 -48.64 -25.27 2.23
C PHE A 443 -48.96 -26.59 2.93
N SER A 444 -49.84 -26.58 3.94
CA SER A 444 -50.26 -27.78 4.66
C SER A 444 -51.61 -27.62 5.36
N PHE A 445 -52.56 -26.85 4.83
CA PHE A 445 -53.97 -26.89 5.26
C PHE A 445 -54.88 -26.37 4.13
N LEU A 446 -55.22 -27.24 3.19
CA LEU A 446 -56.36 -27.07 2.27
C LEU A 446 -56.72 -28.42 1.64
N VAL A 447 -57.01 -29.39 2.51
CA VAL A 447 -57.98 -30.44 2.20
C VAL A 447 -59.23 -30.06 2.97
N VAL A 448 -60.38 -30.11 2.29
CA VAL A 448 -61.74 -29.80 2.75
C VAL A 448 -62.13 -28.31 2.66
N PHE A 449 -63.28 -28.06 2.01
CA PHE A 449 -64.03 -26.82 1.82
C PHE A 449 -63.67 -25.91 0.62
N ASN A 450 -64.16 -26.28 -0.57
CA ASN A 450 -65.25 -25.54 -1.25
C ASN A 450 -65.55 -26.14 -2.64
N TYR A 451 -66.22 -27.29 -2.65
CA TYR A 451 -67.43 -27.41 -3.47
C TYR A 451 -68.49 -26.52 -2.80
N LEU A 452 -69.30 -25.80 -3.58
CA LEU A 452 -70.27 -24.76 -3.17
C LEU A 452 -69.71 -23.32 -3.07
N TRP A 453 -69.51 -22.65 -4.20
CA TRP A 453 -69.98 -21.27 -4.40
C TRP A 453 -69.76 -20.71 -5.84
N PHE A 454 -70.10 -21.50 -6.86
CA PHE A 454 -70.38 -20.97 -8.20
C PHE A 454 -71.74 -21.46 -8.70
N ARG A 455 -72.76 -21.09 -7.91
CA ARG A 455 -74.13 -20.90 -8.35
C ARG A 455 -74.73 -19.90 -7.38
N LEU A 456 -74.95 -18.67 -7.83
CA LEU A 456 -76.16 -17.86 -7.61
C LEU A 456 -75.84 -16.38 -7.87
N TYR A 457 -76.58 -15.84 -8.85
CA TYR A 457 -76.71 -14.43 -9.27
C TYR A 457 -75.46 -13.79 -9.88
N ALA A 458 -75.54 -13.00 -10.95
CA ALA A 458 -76.57 -12.69 -11.93
C ALA A 458 -75.84 -11.95 -13.06
#